data_AF-A0A965Q3Q2-F1
#
_entry.id   AF-A0A965Q3Q2-F1
#
_cell.length_a   1.000
_cell.length_b   1.000
_cell.length_c   1.000
_cell.angle_alpha   90.00
_cell.angle_beta   90.00
_cell.angle_gamma   90.00
#
_symmetry.space_group_name_H-M   'P 1'
#
loop_
_entity.id
_entity.type
_entity.pdbx_description
1 polymer ?
#
loop_
_entity_poly.entity_id
_entity_poly.type
_entity_poly.pdbx_seq_one_letter_code
_entity_poly.pdbx_strand_id
1 'polypeptide(L)'
;MQERGKLSFPYNVHHLPKLLSLKIVASAHIAVSVPGKRPSALRGHQALTVIQEAVENIRTNTPFESDTCRFGMKGSTSSEAVHLREEIARRCSLIENEDSGEQLFRIRRSISLDGWDIVIRVSPKPLSTRTWRVADYRGALHANIAAAMVTLLAREQSRGGIERSPIVLDPFCGSGTLLCELMEDSSYVSLIGGDISQDALHACRLNIETQKGAAFFYGTTIYEGSAAQIPLKKDSIDAILTNPPWGEAHGKREDLENLYTSFLSEAHRVLKKGSVLICCTQATDIIFQIIEKQAFDWKISDQLQVFNGSFCPTLLVIRSGPSR
;
A
#
# COMPACT_ATOMS: atom_id res chain seq x y z
N MET A 1 13.08 -17.08 13.87
CA MET A 1 11.90 -17.46 13.07
C MET A 1 11.35 -16.20 12.44
N GLN A 2 11.21 -16.12 11.13
CA GLN A 2 10.68 -14.92 10.46
C GLN A 2 9.14 -14.99 10.47
N GLU A 3 8.48 -14.06 11.16
CA GLU A 3 7.02 -13.97 11.13
C GLU A 3 6.55 -13.58 9.71
N ARG A 4 5.48 -14.24 9.22
CA ARG A 4 4.91 -13.96 7.89
C ARG A 4 4.57 -12.47 7.77
N GLY A 5 5.06 -11.84 6.70
CA GLY A 5 4.85 -10.40 6.45
C GLY A 5 5.77 -9.45 7.25
N LYS A 6 6.78 -9.97 7.96
CA LYS A 6 7.77 -9.16 8.67
C LYS A 6 9.19 -9.51 8.23
N LEU A 7 10.04 -8.48 8.18
CA LEU A 7 11.47 -8.58 7.92
C LEU A 7 12.18 -7.97 9.11
N SER A 8 13.13 -8.70 9.69
CA SER A 8 13.96 -8.25 10.82
C SER A 8 15.41 -8.32 10.40
N PHE A 9 16.15 -7.26 10.67
CA PHE A 9 17.55 -7.13 10.30
C PHE A 9 18.25 -6.19 11.29
N PRO A 10 19.58 -6.27 11.44
CA PRO A 10 20.34 -5.34 12.27
C PRO A 10 20.17 -3.89 11.81
N TYR A 11 19.96 -2.99 12.75
CA TYR A 11 19.70 -1.57 12.48
C TYR A 11 20.91 -0.70 12.84
N ASN A 12 21.16 0.34 12.03
CA ASN A 12 22.04 1.46 12.29
C ASN A 12 21.29 2.74 11.88
N VAL A 13 21.48 3.84 12.60
CA VAL A 13 20.83 5.14 12.33
C VAL A 13 20.99 5.61 10.88
N HIS A 14 22.12 5.34 10.23
CA HIS A 14 22.36 5.68 8.83
C HIS A 14 21.42 4.95 7.84
N HIS A 15 20.75 3.88 8.26
CA HIS A 15 19.75 3.19 7.43
C HIS A 15 18.40 3.93 7.39
N LEU A 16 18.14 4.86 8.32
CA LEU A 16 16.82 5.47 8.49
C LEU A 16 16.27 6.14 7.22
N PRO A 17 17.04 6.96 6.46
CA PRO A 17 16.53 7.57 5.23
C PRO A 17 16.08 6.53 4.20
N LYS A 18 16.83 5.42 4.07
CA LYS A 18 16.50 4.32 3.17
C LYS A 18 15.26 3.54 3.63
N LEU A 19 15.05 3.40 4.93
CA LEU A 19 13.84 2.76 5.46
C LEU A 19 12.60 3.60 5.21
N LEU A 20 12.72 4.92 5.35
CA LEU A 20 11.63 5.86 5.10
C LEU A 20 11.25 5.95 3.61
N SER A 21 12.17 5.63 2.69
CA SER A 21 11.90 5.62 1.26
C SER A 21 11.27 4.32 0.74
N LEU A 22 11.11 3.29 1.56
CA LEU A 22 10.51 2.02 1.15
C LEU A 22 9.02 2.21 0.81
N LYS A 23 8.65 1.88 -0.43
CA LYS A 23 7.27 2.08 -0.93
C LYS A 23 6.31 0.94 -0.60
N ILE A 24 6.78 -0.32 -0.61
CA ILE A 24 5.94 -1.53 -0.37
C ILE A 24 5.74 -1.82 1.12
N VAL A 25 6.64 -1.32 1.97
CA VAL A 25 6.57 -1.56 3.43
C VAL A 25 5.46 -0.70 4.03
N ALA A 26 4.60 -1.33 4.84
CA ALA A 26 3.53 -0.59 5.53
C ALA A 26 4.04 0.31 6.65
N SER A 27 5.01 -0.16 7.45
CA SER A 27 5.63 0.60 8.54
C SER A 27 6.97 -0.02 8.94
N ALA A 28 7.95 0.83 9.25
CA ALA A 28 9.24 0.41 9.81
C ALA A 28 9.28 0.72 11.32
N HIS A 29 9.93 -0.16 12.08
CA HIS A 29 10.04 -0.03 13.53
C HIS A 29 11.46 -0.41 13.99
N ILE A 30 11.95 0.25 15.04
CA ILE A 30 13.08 -0.20 15.83
C ILE A 30 12.53 -1.06 16.97
N ALA A 31 13.16 -2.20 17.25
CA ALA A 31 12.79 -3.06 18.37
C ALA A 31 13.88 -3.02 19.44
N VAL A 32 13.48 -2.76 20.68
CA VAL A 32 14.34 -2.93 21.86
C VAL A 32 13.81 -4.13 22.63
N SER A 33 14.63 -5.17 22.76
CA SER A 33 14.27 -6.44 23.38
C SER A 33 14.96 -6.58 24.74
N VAL A 34 14.21 -6.95 25.77
CA VAL A 34 14.72 -7.16 27.13
C VAL A 34 14.29 -8.51 27.68
N PRO A 35 15.18 -9.29 28.33
CA PRO A 35 14.81 -10.54 28.96
C PRO A 35 13.90 -10.29 30.17
N GLY A 36 12.93 -11.17 30.41
CA GLY A 36 12.10 -11.09 31.61
C GLY A 36 10.69 -11.67 31.48
N LYS A 37 10.10 -12.04 32.61
CA LYS A 37 8.78 -12.69 32.65
C LYS A 37 7.60 -11.74 32.40
N ARG A 38 7.77 -10.44 32.69
CA ARG A 38 6.70 -9.43 32.66
C ARG A 38 7.14 -8.18 31.88
N PRO A 39 6.19 -7.39 31.31
CA PRO A 39 6.52 -6.17 30.58
C PRO A 39 7.30 -5.16 31.41
N SER A 40 7.14 -5.19 32.74
CA SER A 40 7.86 -4.35 33.69
C SER A 40 9.38 -4.47 33.62
N ALA A 41 9.93 -5.53 32.98
CA ALA A 41 11.36 -5.62 32.67
C ALA A 41 11.87 -4.42 31.84
N LEU A 42 11.01 -3.79 31.04
CA LEU A 42 11.32 -2.58 30.26
C LEU A 42 11.56 -1.33 31.14
N ARG A 43 11.24 -1.38 32.44
CA ARG A 43 11.51 -0.29 33.39
C ARG A 43 12.95 -0.23 33.88
N GLY A 44 13.77 -1.24 33.58
CA GLY A 44 15.17 -1.24 33.97
C GLY A 44 15.92 -0.04 33.37
N HIS A 45 16.82 0.57 34.14
CA HIS A 45 17.57 1.77 33.72
C HIS A 45 18.24 1.60 32.34
N GLN A 46 18.89 0.45 32.11
CA GLN A 46 19.53 0.15 30.82
C GLN A 46 18.52 0.11 29.66
N ALA A 47 17.36 -0.52 29.87
CA ALA A 47 16.31 -0.60 28.85
C ALA A 47 15.77 0.80 28.51
N LEU A 48 15.47 1.60 29.54
CA LEU A 48 14.98 2.96 29.39
C LEU A 48 15.97 3.88 28.67
N THR A 49 17.28 3.75 28.93
CA THR A 49 18.31 4.51 28.20
C THR A 49 18.34 4.12 26.72
N VAL A 50 18.32 2.82 26.39
CA VAL A 50 18.30 2.38 24.99
C VAL A 50 17.02 2.83 24.27
N ILE A 51 15.86 2.81 24.95
CA ILE A 51 14.60 3.32 24.40
C ILE A 51 14.70 4.81 24.12
N GLN A 52 15.22 5.59 25.07
CA GLN A 52 15.41 7.03 24.92
C GLN A 52 16.32 7.36 23.73
N GLU A 53 17.50 6.74 23.66
CA GLU A 53 18.44 6.92 22.55
C GLU A 53 17.82 6.55 21.20
N ALA A 54 17.02 5.48 21.14
CA ALA A 54 16.32 5.10 19.92
C ALA A 54 15.30 6.17 19.49
N VAL A 55 14.53 6.72 20.43
CA VAL A 55 13.55 7.79 20.16
C VAL A 55 14.24 9.07 19.73
N GLU A 56 15.31 9.49 20.42
CA GLU A 56 16.10 10.66 20.07
C GLU A 56 16.64 10.52 18.63
N ASN A 57 17.28 9.39 18.31
CA ASN A 57 17.79 9.13 16.96
C ASN A 57 16.69 9.17 15.89
N ILE A 58 15.51 8.61 16.16
CA ILE A 58 14.37 8.67 15.23
C ILE A 58 13.94 10.13 15.01
N ARG A 59 13.71 10.88 16.09
CA ARG A 59 13.12 12.23 16.03
C ARG A 59 14.10 13.29 15.53
N THR A 60 15.40 13.10 15.70
CA THR A 60 16.43 13.96 15.08
C THR A 60 16.49 13.79 13.56
N ASN A 61 16.15 12.61 13.04
CA ASN A 61 16.33 12.27 11.61
C ASN A 61 15.01 12.16 10.83
N THR A 62 13.86 12.17 11.50
CA THR A 62 12.54 12.13 10.89
C THR A 62 11.70 13.28 11.44
N PRO A 63 11.00 14.06 10.59
CA PRO A 63 10.14 15.13 11.07
C PRO A 63 8.90 14.55 11.78
N PHE A 64 8.69 14.99 13.02
CA PHE A 64 7.45 14.84 13.79
C PHE A 64 6.91 16.25 14.07
N GLU A 65 5.60 16.42 14.02
CA GLU A 65 4.94 17.72 14.18
C GLU A 65 4.70 18.07 15.66
N SER A 66 4.73 17.07 16.55
CA SER A 66 4.52 17.26 17.98
C SER A 66 5.31 16.28 18.85
N ASP A 67 5.58 16.66 20.10
CA ASP A 67 6.18 15.79 21.13
C ASP A 67 5.13 14.91 21.80
N THR A 68 4.31 14.25 20.98
CA THR A 68 3.26 13.34 21.45
C THR A 68 3.56 11.89 21.12
N CYS A 69 3.10 10.99 21.98
CA CYS A 69 3.20 9.55 21.78
C CYS A 69 1.90 8.83 22.08
N ARG A 70 1.79 7.61 21.54
CA ARG A 70 0.72 6.68 21.90
C ARG A 70 1.23 5.26 21.96
N PHE A 71 0.57 4.45 22.77
CA PHE A 71 0.88 3.03 22.91
C PHE A 71 -0.21 2.20 22.23
N GLY A 72 0.16 1.35 21.27
CA GLY A 72 -0.78 0.53 20.50
C GLY A 72 -1.42 -0.63 21.27
N MET A 73 -1.45 -0.58 22.60
CA MET A 73 -2.15 -1.54 23.46
C MET A 73 -3.55 -0.99 23.79
N LYS A 74 -4.55 -1.34 22.99
CA LYS A 74 -5.95 -1.07 23.38
C LYS A 74 -6.26 -1.87 24.65
N GLY A 75 -6.69 -1.18 25.71
CA GLY A 75 -7.35 -1.82 26.86
C GLY A 75 -6.48 -2.43 27.95
N SER A 76 -5.16 -2.19 28.00
CA SER A 76 -4.39 -2.55 29.20
C SER A 76 -4.52 -1.45 30.26
N THR A 77 -5.64 -1.46 30.97
CA THR A 77 -5.93 -0.58 32.12
C THR A 77 -5.21 -1.01 33.40
N SER A 78 -4.38 -2.06 33.36
CA SER A 78 -3.61 -2.46 34.53
C SER A 78 -2.70 -1.33 34.99
N SER A 79 -2.68 -1.09 36.31
CA SER A 79 -1.85 -0.05 36.91
C SER A 79 -0.38 -0.19 36.51
N GLU A 80 0.14 -1.42 36.46
CA GLU A 80 1.51 -1.70 36.03
C GLU A 80 1.80 -1.23 34.59
N ALA A 81 0.87 -1.42 33.66
CA ALA A 81 1.03 -0.97 32.28
C ALA A 81 0.94 0.54 32.15
N VAL A 82 0.05 1.18 32.91
CA VAL A 82 -0.06 2.65 32.98
C VAL A 82 1.27 3.26 33.43
N HIS A 83 1.81 2.78 34.56
CA HIS A 83 3.07 3.29 35.11
C HIS A 83 4.26 3.06 34.16
N LEU A 84 4.28 1.93 33.44
CA LEU A 84 5.33 1.67 32.44
C LEU A 84 5.25 2.67 31.28
N ARG A 85 4.04 2.97 30.77
CA ARG A 85 3.83 3.95 29.69
C ARG A 85 4.25 5.35 30.11
N GLU A 86 3.80 5.79 31.28
CA GLU A 86 4.13 7.10 31.86
C GLU A 86 5.65 7.25 32.03
N GLU A 87 6.32 6.22 32.54
CA GLU A 87 7.77 6.27 32.74
C GLU A 87 8.53 6.34 31.41
N ILE A 88 8.11 5.59 30.39
CA ILE A 88 8.71 5.67 29.04
C ILE A 88 8.48 7.05 28.41
N ALA A 89 7.24 7.56 28.47
CA ALA A 89 6.87 8.86 27.91
C ALA A 89 7.68 9.98 28.58
N ARG A 90 7.73 9.98 29.92
CA ARG A 90 8.53 10.91 30.73
C ARG A 90 10.01 10.84 30.39
N ARG A 91 10.57 9.64 30.24
CA ARG A 91 11.99 9.43 29.91
C ARG A 91 12.35 9.96 28.52
N CYS A 92 11.43 9.86 27.57
CA CYS A 92 11.62 10.32 26.20
C CYS A 92 11.18 11.78 25.97
N SER A 93 10.76 12.49 27.02
CA SER A 93 10.18 13.85 26.94
C SER A 93 8.97 13.93 25.98
N LEU A 94 8.10 12.93 26.01
CA LEU A 94 6.89 12.85 25.19
C LEU A 94 5.62 12.94 26.05
N ILE A 95 4.57 13.52 25.48
CA ILE A 95 3.24 13.62 26.09
C ILE A 95 2.35 12.53 25.52
N GLU A 96 1.75 11.71 26.37
CA GLU A 96 0.86 10.66 25.91
C GLU A 96 -0.48 11.24 25.42
N ASN A 97 -0.87 10.87 24.21
CA ASN A 97 -2.19 11.12 23.64
C ASN A 97 -2.65 9.87 22.89
N GLU A 98 -3.65 9.17 23.42
CA GLU A 98 -4.08 7.86 22.90
C GLU A 98 -4.56 7.93 21.45
N ASP A 99 -5.25 9.01 21.07
CA ASP A 99 -5.88 9.17 19.77
C ASP A 99 -4.90 9.70 18.72
N SER A 100 -4.22 10.81 19.03
CA SER A 100 -3.44 11.57 18.06
C SER A 100 -1.92 11.44 18.21
N GLY A 101 -1.43 10.74 19.24
CA GLY A 101 0.01 10.62 19.49
C GLY A 101 0.80 10.13 18.28
N GLU A 102 1.81 10.90 17.86
CA GLU A 102 2.54 10.61 16.61
C GLU A 102 3.56 9.48 16.78
N GLN A 103 4.34 9.54 17.86
CA GLN A 103 5.31 8.51 18.19
C GLN A 103 4.58 7.26 18.69
N LEU A 104 4.52 6.23 17.84
CA LEU A 104 3.86 4.97 18.17
C LEU A 104 4.84 4.01 18.84
N PHE A 105 4.50 3.59 20.05
CA PHE A 105 5.10 2.47 20.77
C PHE A 105 4.17 1.27 20.73
N ARG A 106 4.70 0.05 20.66
CA ARG A 106 3.94 -1.18 20.98
C ARG A 106 4.80 -2.08 21.84
N ILE A 107 4.21 -2.62 22.90
CA ILE A 107 4.86 -3.57 23.79
C ILE A 107 4.27 -4.94 23.51
N ARG A 108 5.13 -5.95 23.37
CA ARG A 108 4.73 -7.33 23.07
C ARG A 108 5.73 -8.32 23.64
N ARG A 109 5.39 -9.60 23.66
CA ARG A 109 6.38 -10.66 23.88
C ARG A 109 7.43 -10.63 22.79
N SER A 110 8.70 -10.80 23.20
CA SER A 110 9.82 -10.79 22.27
C SER A 110 9.80 -12.03 21.39
N ILE A 111 10.19 -11.84 20.13
CA ILE A 111 10.33 -12.92 19.14
C ILE A 111 11.76 -13.49 19.14
N SER A 112 12.73 -12.72 19.65
CA SER A 112 14.16 -13.05 19.60
C SER A 112 14.69 -13.67 20.90
N LEU A 113 14.02 -13.46 22.03
CA LEU A 113 14.43 -13.98 23.34
C LEU A 113 13.23 -14.24 24.26
N ASP A 114 13.44 -14.92 25.39
CA ASP A 114 12.42 -15.04 26.44
C ASP A 114 12.29 -13.71 27.21
N GLY A 115 11.39 -12.86 26.73
CA GLY A 115 11.29 -11.50 27.23
C GLY A 115 10.23 -10.66 26.53
N TRP A 116 10.48 -9.36 26.49
CA TRP A 116 9.57 -8.34 25.98
C TRP A 116 10.26 -7.44 24.97
N ASP A 117 9.56 -7.13 23.88
CA ASP A 117 9.94 -6.08 22.95
C ASP A 117 9.13 -4.82 23.25
N ILE A 118 9.78 -3.67 23.18
CA ILE A 118 9.13 -2.43 22.79
C ILE A 118 9.52 -2.11 21.35
N VAL A 119 8.53 -1.98 20.48
CA VAL A 119 8.72 -1.59 19.08
C VAL A 119 8.29 -0.14 18.88
N ILE A 120 9.18 0.66 18.31
CA ILE A 120 9.09 2.10 18.17
C ILE A 120 8.99 2.40 16.67
N ARG A 121 7.87 2.96 16.21
CA ARG A 121 7.70 3.29 14.79
C ARG A 121 8.64 4.44 14.42
N VAL A 122 9.32 4.30 13.28
CA VAL A 122 10.34 5.28 12.85
C VAL A 122 9.80 6.54 12.17
N SER A 123 8.48 6.60 12.00
CA SER A 123 7.76 7.68 11.31
C SER A 123 6.46 8.04 12.05
N PRO A 124 5.98 9.29 11.93
CA PRO A 124 4.76 9.76 12.61
C PRO A 124 3.50 9.05 12.12
N LYS A 125 3.48 8.63 10.84
CA LYS A 125 2.40 7.86 10.22
C LYS A 125 2.98 6.60 9.55
N PRO A 126 2.18 5.56 9.29
CA PRO A 126 2.62 4.43 8.46
C PRO A 126 3.21 4.91 7.13
N LEU A 127 4.21 4.21 6.59
CA LEU A 127 4.80 4.56 5.29
C LEU A 127 3.77 4.48 4.15
N SER A 128 2.77 3.60 4.30
CA SER A 128 1.63 3.51 3.38
C SER A 128 0.73 4.76 3.38
N THR A 129 0.84 5.64 4.37
CA THR A 129 0.15 6.93 4.40
C THR A 129 0.98 7.94 3.62
N ARG A 130 0.54 8.26 2.40
CA ARG A 130 1.25 9.14 1.48
C ARG A 130 0.81 10.58 1.64
N THR A 131 1.74 11.50 1.52
CA THR A 131 1.48 12.95 1.61
C THR A 131 0.62 13.46 0.46
N TRP A 132 0.66 12.80 -0.71
CA TRP A 132 -0.17 13.15 -1.86
C TRP A 132 -1.66 12.84 -1.66
N ARG A 133 -2.01 12.02 -0.67
CA ARG A 133 -3.41 11.65 -0.41
C ARG A 133 -4.07 12.69 0.49
N VAL A 134 -4.52 13.78 -0.11
CA VAL A 134 -5.25 14.85 0.57
C VAL A 134 -6.76 14.64 0.57
N ALA A 135 -7.28 13.86 -0.38
CA ALA A 135 -8.67 13.47 -0.47
C ALA A 135 -8.79 11.94 -0.39
N ASP A 136 -9.29 11.43 0.73
CA ASP A 136 -9.52 9.99 0.90
C ASP A 136 -10.87 9.57 0.32
N TYR A 137 -10.98 8.30 -0.08
CA TYR A 137 -12.21 7.75 -0.65
C TYR A 137 -12.42 6.32 -0.18
N ARG A 138 -13.68 5.96 0.09
CA ARG A 138 -14.02 4.64 0.63
C ARG A 138 -13.62 3.55 -0.35
N GLY A 139 -12.91 2.54 0.15
CA GLY A 139 -12.44 1.41 -0.67
C GLY A 139 -11.20 1.73 -1.51
N ALA A 140 -10.59 2.90 -1.33
CA ALA A 140 -9.32 3.21 -1.98
C ALA A 140 -8.24 2.19 -1.60
N LEU A 141 -7.45 1.79 -2.58
CA LEU A 141 -6.34 0.86 -2.38
C LEU A 141 -5.31 1.46 -1.41
N HIS A 142 -4.68 0.64 -0.58
CA HIS A 142 -3.55 1.08 0.23
C HIS A 142 -2.33 1.35 -0.66
N ALA A 143 -1.67 2.48 -0.46
CA ALA A 143 -0.58 2.93 -1.35
C ALA A 143 0.59 1.94 -1.42
N ASN A 144 0.87 1.19 -0.36
CA ASN A 144 1.94 0.19 -0.37
C ASN A 144 1.59 -1.07 -1.20
N ILE A 145 0.30 -1.38 -1.35
CA ILE A 145 -0.17 -2.43 -2.27
C ILE A 145 -0.10 -1.91 -3.71
N ALA A 146 -0.52 -0.67 -3.95
CA ALA A 146 -0.35 -0.02 -5.25
C ALA A 146 1.13 0.02 -5.67
N ALA A 147 2.05 0.37 -4.78
CA ALA A 147 3.49 0.30 -5.03
C ALA A 147 3.97 -1.11 -5.39
N ALA A 148 3.39 -2.15 -4.77
CA ALA A 148 3.70 -3.54 -5.13
C ALA A 148 3.23 -3.87 -6.54
N MET A 149 2.04 -3.38 -6.96
CA MET A 149 1.55 -3.53 -8.33
C MET A 149 2.42 -2.80 -9.36
N VAL A 150 2.89 -1.58 -9.06
CA VAL A 150 3.87 -0.86 -9.89
C VAL A 150 5.18 -1.65 -10.02
N THR A 151 5.64 -2.27 -8.92
CA THR A 151 6.82 -3.14 -8.95
C THR A 151 6.61 -4.39 -9.82
N LEU A 152 5.41 -4.96 -9.81
CA LEU A 152 5.05 -6.07 -10.71
C LEU A 152 5.06 -5.61 -12.17
N LEU A 153 4.55 -4.41 -12.48
CA LEU A 153 4.62 -3.83 -13.82
C LEU A 153 6.07 -3.69 -14.31
N ALA A 154 6.95 -3.12 -13.49
CA ALA A 154 8.37 -2.97 -13.83
C ALA A 154 9.06 -4.33 -14.11
N ARG A 155 8.68 -5.38 -13.37
CA ARG A 155 9.15 -6.75 -13.63
C ARG A 155 8.62 -7.29 -14.97
N GLU A 156 7.36 -7.06 -15.28
CA GLU A 156 6.75 -7.49 -16.55
C GLU A 156 7.33 -6.73 -17.76
N GLN A 157 7.65 -5.44 -17.60
CA GLN A 157 8.38 -4.67 -18.62
C GLN A 157 9.76 -5.28 -18.91
N SER A 158 10.45 -5.74 -17.87
CA SER A 158 11.76 -6.41 -17.99
C SER A 158 11.67 -7.76 -18.73
N ARG A 159 10.49 -8.37 -18.82
CA ARG A 159 10.24 -9.61 -19.59
C ARG A 159 9.95 -9.36 -21.08
N GLY A 160 9.81 -8.09 -21.50
CA GLY A 160 9.50 -7.69 -22.88
C GLY A 160 8.00 -7.60 -23.17
N GLY A 161 7.66 -7.05 -24.34
CA GLY A 161 6.27 -6.87 -24.80
C GLY A 161 5.54 -5.64 -24.24
N ILE A 162 6.23 -4.80 -23.47
CA ILE A 162 5.71 -3.52 -22.95
C ILE A 162 6.73 -2.43 -23.28
N GLU A 163 6.25 -1.28 -23.75
CA GLU A 163 7.10 -0.13 -24.07
C GLU A 163 7.87 0.41 -22.85
N ARG A 164 9.00 1.09 -23.11
CA ARG A 164 9.81 1.72 -22.06
C ARG A 164 9.05 2.82 -21.32
N SER A 165 8.22 3.57 -22.04
CA SER A 165 7.33 4.60 -21.51
C SER A 165 5.89 4.21 -21.84
N PRO A 166 5.30 3.25 -21.09
CA PRO A 166 4.02 2.67 -21.44
C PRO A 166 2.87 3.65 -21.17
N ILE A 167 1.80 3.54 -21.98
CA ILE A 167 0.50 4.11 -21.66
C ILE A 167 -0.18 3.18 -20.67
N VAL A 168 -0.36 3.63 -19.42
CA VAL A 168 -0.95 2.82 -18.35
C VAL A 168 -2.37 3.29 -18.04
N LEU A 169 -3.31 2.34 -18.01
CA LEU A 169 -4.71 2.60 -17.72
C LEU A 169 -5.12 1.99 -16.36
N ASP A 170 -5.87 2.75 -15.57
CA ASP A 170 -6.69 2.25 -14.47
C ASP A 170 -8.17 2.59 -14.75
N PRO A 171 -9.01 1.64 -15.21
CA PRO A 171 -10.41 1.89 -15.55
C PRO A 171 -11.35 1.80 -14.33
N PHE A 172 -10.80 1.59 -13.13
CA PHE A 172 -11.50 1.67 -11.85
C PHE A 172 -10.67 2.55 -10.89
N CYS A 173 -10.29 3.75 -11.35
CA CYS A 173 -9.23 4.52 -10.71
C CYS A 173 -9.59 5.03 -9.30
N GLY A 174 -10.87 5.11 -8.96
CA GLY A 174 -11.34 5.66 -7.69
C GLY A 174 -10.70 7.02 -7.41
N SER A 175 -10.15 7.20 -6.21
CA SER A 175 -9.39 8.40 -5.82
C SER A 175 -7.94 8.45 -6.34
N GLY A 176 -7.59 7.66 -7.35
CA GLY A 176 -6.34 7.77 -8.10
C GLY A 176 -5.12 7.17 -7.44
N THR A 177 -5.26 6.20 -6.52
CA THR A 177 -4.12 5.66 -5.76
C THR A 177 -3.05 5.05 -6.67
N LEU A 178 -3.44 4.21 -7.64
CA LEU A 178 -2.50 3.57 -8.56
C LEU A 178 -1.83 4.60 -9.48
N LEU A 179 -2.59 5.58 -9.96
CA LEU A 179 -2.06 6.68 -10.77
C LEU A 179 -1.02 7.49 -9.98
N CYS A 180 -1.31 7.85 -8.73
CA CYS A 180 -0.38 8.60 -7.88
C CYS A 180 0.90 7.80 -7.58
N GLU A 181 0.81 6.49 -7.30
CA GLU A 181 2.02 5.69 -7.09
C GLU A 181 2.82 5.47 -8.40
N LEU A 182 2.16 5.45 -9.57
CA LEU A 182 2.85 5.43 -10.87
C LEU A 182 3.58 6.75 -11.12
N MET A 183 3.00 7.91 -10.77
CA MET A 183 3.63 9.23 -10.94
C MET A 183 4.92 9.41 -10.12
N GLU A 184 5.09 8.65 -9.05
CA GLU A 184 6.32 8.68 -8.24
C GLU A 184 7.52 8.08 -8.99
N ASP A 185 7.28 7.32 -10.07
CA ASP A 185 8.32 6.80 -10.97
C ASP A 185 8.26 7.53 -12.32
N SER A 186 9.34 8.26 -12.63
CA SER A 186 9.46 9.09 -13.83
C SER A 186 9.38 8.34 -15.15
N SER A 187 9.44 7.01 -15.13
CA SER A 187 9.27 6.17 -16.32
C SER A 187 7.83 6.18 -16.84
N TYR A 188 6.86 6.51 -15.98
CA TYR A 188 5.43 6.50 -16.31
C TYR A 188 4.90 7.91 -16.53
N VAL A 189 4.91 8.33 -17.79
CA VAL A 189 4.53 9.69 -18.20
C VAL A 189 3.15 9.79 -18.86
N SER A 190 2.51 8.66 -19.17
CA SER A 190 1.21 8.62 -19.85
C SER A 190 0.24 7.75 -19.08
N LEU A 191 -0.60 8.39 -18.26
CA LEU A 191 -1.50 7.73 -17.32
C LEU A 191 -2.95 8.06 -17.68
N ILE A 192 -3.81 7.05 -17.66
CA ILE A 192 -5.24 7.22 -17.93
C ILE A 192 -6.03 6.62 -16.77
N GLY A 193 -6.94 7.41 -16.20
CA GLY A 193 -7.86 7.00 -15.14
C GLY A 193 -9.31 7.09 -15.60
N GLY A 194 -10.07 6.02 -15.39
CA GLY A 194 -11.51 5.98 -15.57
C GLY A 194 -12.23 5.56 -14.30
N ASP A 195 -13.35 6.20 -13.98
CA ASP A 195 -14.27 5.73 -12.94
C ASP A 195 -15.69 6.20 -13.25
N ILE A 196 -16.70 5.50 -12.72
CA ILE A 196 -18.11 5.90 -12.86
C ILE A 196 -18.53 6.95 -11.83
N SER A 197 -17.79 7.08 -10.72
CA SER A 197 -18.14 7.98 -9.63
C SER A 197 -17.45 9.34 -9.80
N GLN A 198 -18.22 10.38 -10.10
CA GLN A 198 -17.71 11.76 -10.13
C GLN A 198 -17.05 12.19 -8.81
N ASP A 199 -17.58 11.76 -7.66
CA ASP A 199 -16.98 12.04 -6.35
C ASP A 199 -15.58 11.40 -6.21
N ALA A 200 -15.42 10.16 -6.69
CA ALA A 200 -14.12 9.49 -6.71
C ALA A 200 -13.14 10.22 -7.63
N LEU A 201 -13.59 10.62 -8.82
CA LEU A 201 -12.79 11.39 -9.78
C LEU A 201 -12.43 12.79 -9.25
N HIS A 202 -13.29 13.43 -8.47
CA HIS A 202 -12.96 14.69 -7.80
C HIS A 202 -11.82 14.49 -6.81
N ALA A 203 -11.90 13.47 -5.93
CA ALA A 203 -10.82 13.12 -5.02
C ALA A 203 -9.52 12.72 -5.76
N CYS A 204 -9.65 12.02 -6.89
CA CYS A 204 -8.54 11.66 -7.78
C CYS A 204 -7.78 12.90 -8.27
N ARG A 205 -8.50 13.91 -8.79
CA ARG A 205 -7.91 15.17 -9.26
C ARG A 205 -7.19 15.89 -8.13
N LEU A 206 -7.82 16.03 -6.95
CA LEU A 206 -7.20 16.65 -5.78
C LEU A 206 -5.89 15.94 -5.38
N ASN A 207 -5.87 14.61 -5.35
CA ASN A 207 -4.67 13.84 -5.02
C ASN A 207 -3.57 14.03 -6.08
N ILE A 208 -3.92 14.00 -7.36
CA ILE A 208 -2.98 14.24 -8.47
C ILE A 208 -2.39 15.65 -8.42
N GLU A 209 -3.19 16.67 -8.11
CA GLU A 209 -2.75 18.08 -8.04
C GLU A 209 -1.67 18.32 -6.98
N THR A 210 -1.61 17.49 -5.94
CA THR A 210 -0.55 17.61 -4.91
C THR A 210 0.79 17.04 -5.35
N GLN A 211 0.83 16.26 -6.43
CA GLN A 211 2.06 15.69 -6.97
C GLN A 211 2.91 16.80 -7.61
N LYS A 212 4.18 16.89 -7.20
CA LYS A 212 5.06 17.97 -7.63
C LYS A 212 5.55 17.73 -9.06
N GLY A 213 5.21 18.63 -9.97
CA GLY A 213 5.86 18.74 -11.29
C GLY A 213 4.85 18.94 -12.44
N ALA A 214 4.92 20.09 -13.11
CA ALA A 214 4.02 20.44 -14.21
C ALA A 214 4.06 19.41 -15.36
N ALA A 215 5.22 18.79 -15.63
CA ALA A 215 5.40 17.82 -16.70
C ALA A 215 4.56 16.53 -16.55
N PHE A 216 4.25 16.09 -15.32
CA PHE A 216 3.45 14.88 -15.07
C PHE A 216 1.95 15.13 -15.24
N PHE A 217 1.51 16.35 -14.96
CA PHE A 217 0.11 16.75 -15.13
C PHE A 217 -0.31 16.70 -16.62
N TYR A 218 0.56 17.09 -17.55
CA TYR A 218 0.25 17.11 -18.98
C TYR A 218 0.07 15.72 -19.62
N GLY A 219 0.57 14.66 -18.97
CA GLY A 219 0.47 13.29 -19.47
C GLY A 219 -0.67 12.46 -18.89
N THR A 220 -1.44 13.02 -17.94
CA THR A 220 -2.49 12.28 -17.23
C THR A 220 -3.88 12.68 -17.73
N THR A 221 -4.68 11.68 -18.13
CA THR A 221 -6.06 11.88 -18.59
C THR A 221 -7.03 11.20 -17.64
N ILE A 222 -8.03 11.93 -17.14
CA ILE A 222 -9.09 11.40 -16.28
C ILE A 222 -10.43 11.51 -16.99
N TYR A 223 -11.18 10.41 -17.10
CA TYR A 223 -12.50 10.37 -17.72
C TYR A 223 -13.55 9.77 -16.79
N GLU A 224 -14.80 10.23 -16.92
CA GLU A 224 -15.95 9.55 -16.34
C GLU A 224 -16.44 8.48 -17.31
N GLY A 225 -16.55 7.23 -16.85
CA GLY A 225 -17.00 6.14 -17.70
C GLY A 225 -16.90 4.77 -17.05
N SER A 226 -17.67 3.83 -17.58
CA SER A 226 -17.67 2.45 -17.10
C SER A 226 -16.51 1.65 -17.68
N ALA A 227 -15.85 0.85 -16.84
CA ALA A 227 -14.88 -0.15 -17.29
C ALA A 227 -15.51 -1.24 -18.19
N ALA A 228 -16.83 -1.38 -18.20
CA ALA A 228 -17.56 -2.24 -19.14
C ALA A 228 -17.65 -1.65 -20.56
N GLN A 229 -17.29 -0.38 -20.74
CA GLN A 229 -17.24 0.31 -22.03
C GLN A 229 -16.15 1.39 -22.00
N ILE A 230 -14.90 0.99 -22.19
CA ILE A 230 -13.73 1.86 -22.07
C ILE A 230 -13.68 2.78 -23.31
N PRO A 231 -13.71 4.12 -23.17
CA PRO A 231 -13.78 5.06 -24.29
C PRO A 231 -12.42 5.28 -24.98
N LEU A 232 -11.65 4.22 -25.15
CA LEU A 232 -10.30 4.23 -25.73
C LEU A 232 -10.25 3.31 -26.96
N LYS A 233 -9.30 3.59 -27.86
CA LYS A 233 -9.15 2.84 -29.11
C LYS A 233 -8.68 1.41 -28.82
N LYS A 234 -9.01 0.50 -29.74
CA LYS A 234 -8.45 -0.86 -29.72
C LYS A 234 -6.91 -0.80 -29.79
N ASP A 235 -6.23 -1.72 -29.11
CA ASP A 235 -4.76 -1.88 -29.14
C ASP A 235 -4.01 -0.55 -28.83
N SER A 236 -4.50 0.25 -27.89
CA SER A 236 -3.94 1.58 -27.56
C SER A 236 -3.24 1.67 -26.20
N ILE A 237 -3.36 0.64 -25.36
CA ILE A 237 -2.86 0.64 -23.98
C ILE A 237 -1.75 -0.41 -23.80
N ASP A 238 -0.66 -0.02 -23.14
CA ASP A 238 0.51 -0.87 -22.93
C ASP A 238 0.42 -1.70 -21.64
N ALA A 239 -0.31 -1.21 -20.64
CA ALA A 239 -0.61 -1.94 -19.41
C ALA A 239 -1.89 -1.46 -18.74
N ILE A 240 -2.61 -2.36 -18.07
CA ILE A 240 -3.71 -2.01 -17.17
C ILE A 240 -3.30 -2.37 -15.75
N LEU A 241 -3.33 -1.41 -14.83
CA LEU A 241 -3.17 -1.63 -13.39
C LEU A 241 -4.45 -1.18 -12.71
N THR A 242 -5.14 -2.05 -11.98
CA THR A 242 -6.46 -1.68 -11.45
C THR A 242 -6.89 -2.43 -10.17
N ASN A 243 -7.77 -1.80 -9.40
CA ASN A 243 -8.39 -2.37 -8.21
C ASN A 243 -9.92 -2.38 -8.37
N PRO A 244 -10.47 -3.34 -9.12
CA PRO A 244 -11.92 -3.42 -9.36
C PRO A 244 -12.68 -3.69 -8.05
N PRO A 245 -13.99 -3.42 -8.00
CA PRO A 245 -14.81 -3.77 -6.84
C PRO A 245 -14.77 -5.27 -6.55
N TRP A 246 -14.85 -5.65 -5.27
CA TRP A 246 -14.76 -7.05 -4.82
C TRP A 246 -16.12 -7.72 -4.52
N GLY A 247 -17.23 -7.02 -4.77
CA GLY A 247 -18.60 -7.53 -4.50
C GLY A 247 -19.16 -7.22 -3.11
N GLU A 248 -18.38 -6.66 -2.19
CA GLU A 248 -18.86 -6.32 -0.84
C GLU A 248 -19.70 -5.03 -0.79
N ALA A 249 -19.54 -4.13 -1.77
CA ALA A 249 -20.23 -2.85 -1.84
C ALA A 249 -21.41 -2.83 -2.83
N HIS A 250 -21.48 -3.79 -3.76
CA HIS A 250 -22.45 -3.76 -4.86
C HIS A 250 -22.87 -5.17 -5.28
N GLY A 251 -24.13 -5.49 -5.00
CA GLY A 251 -24.91 -6.44 -5.79
C GLY A 251 -24.81 -7.92 -5.44
N LYS A 252 -25.54 -8.71 -6.21
CA LYS A 252 -25.44 -10.17 -6.22
C LYS A 252 -24.12 -10.56 -6.89
N ARG A 253 -23.63 -11.78 -6.61
CA ARG A 253 -22.47 -12.36 -7.31
C ARG A 253 -22.58 -12.23 -8.84
N GLU A 254 -23.79 -12.41 -9.38
CA GLU A 254 -24.11 -12.25 -10.80
C GLU A 254 -23.74 -10.85 -11.36
N ASP A 255 -23.96 -9.78 -10.59
CA ASP A 255 -23.62 -8.42 -11.01
C ASP A 255 -22.10 -8.25 -11.16
N LEU A 256 -21.34 -8.84 -10.23
CA LEU A 256 -19.88 -8.85 -10.28
C LEU A 256 -19.35 -9.69 -11.44
N GLU A 257 -19.95 -10.87 -11.70
CA GLU A 257 -19.61 -11.72 -12.84
C GLU A 257 -19.87 -11.00 -14.17
N ASN A 258 -21.00 -10.29 -14.31
CA ASN A 258 -21.32 -9.51 -15.49
C ASN A 258 -20.34 -8.34 -15.70
N LEU A 259 -20.02 -7.62 -14.62
CA LEU A 259 -19.04 -6.53 -14.65
C LEU A 259 -17.67 -7.04 -15.07
N TYR A 260 -17.18 -8.11 -14.43
CA TYR A 260 -15.88 -8.68 -14.74
C TYR A 260 -15.85 -9.23 -16.16
N THR A 261 -16.93 -9.87 -16.64
CA THR A 261 -17.01 -10.36 -18.03
C THR A 261 -16.84 -9.22 -19.03
N SER A 262 -17.54 -8.10 -18.81
CA SER A 262 -17.52 -6.94 -19.69
C SER A 262 -16.18 -6.19 -19.61
N PHE A 263 -15.68 -5.96 -18.40
CA PHE A 263 -14.37 -5.35 -18.17
C PHE A 263 -13.26 -6.16 -18.82
N LEU A 264 -13.28 -7.48 -18.65
CA LEU A 264 -12.24 -8.36 -19.18
C LEU A 264 -12.24 -8.35 -20.73
N SER A 265 -13.43 -8.31 -21.35
CA SER A 265 -13.55 -8.11 -22.80
C SER A 265 -12.99 -6.75 -23.26
N GLU A 266 -13.32 -5.67 -22.56
CA GLU A 266 -12.81 -4.33 -22.90
C GLU A 266 -11.31 -4.20 -22.66
N ALA A 267 -10.78 -4.78 -21.59
CA ALA A 267 -9.36 -4.88 -21.32
C ALA A 267 -8.63 -5.59 -22.46
N HIS A 268 -9.17 -6.73 -22.94
CA HIS A 268 -8.62 -7.43 -24.10
C HIS A 268 -8.64 -6.57 -25.37
N ARG A 269 -9.69 -5.76 -25.56
CA ARG A 269 -9.83 -4.87 -26.72
C ARG A 269 -8.81 -3.73 -26.71
N VAL A 270 -8.61 -3.06 -25.57
CA VAL A 270 -7.78 -1.86 -25.50
C VAL A 270 -6.30 -2.16 -25.29
N LEU A 271 -5.95 -3.29 -24.65
CA LEU A 271 -4.56 -3.70 -24.47
C LEU A 271 -3.93 -4.09 -25.81
N LYS A 272 -2.70 -3.63 -26.04
CA LYS A 272 -1.83 -4.14 -27.11
C LYS A 272 -1.52 -5.63 -26.88
N LYS A 273 -1.09 -6.31 -27.94
CA LYS A 273 -0.66 -7.72 -27.85
C LYS A 273 0.65 -7.83 -27.08
N GLY A 274 0.78 -8.89 -26.27
CA GLY A 274 1.94 -9.08 -25.38
C GLY A 274 1.95 -8.18 -24.14
N SER A 275 1.00 -7.28 -23.97
CA SER A 275 0.85 -6.40 -22.79
C SER A 275 0.29 -7.12 -21.57
N VAL A 276 0.12 -6.39 -20.47
CA VAL A 276 -0.28 -6.94 -19.18
C VAL A 276 -1.49 -6.24 -18.54
N LEU A 277 -2.36 -7.03 -17.92
CA LEU A 277 -3.34 -6.63 -16.94
C LEU A 277 -2.85 -7.08 -15.55
N ILE A 278 -2.73 -6.14 -14.62
CA ILE A 278 -2.44 -6.38 -13.21
C ILE A 278 -3.64 -5.91 -12.40
N CYS A 279 -4.33 -6.82 -11.72
CA CYS A 279 -5.50 -6.47 -10.92
C CYS A 279 -5.40 -6.95 -9.47
N CYS A 280 -5.94 -6.15 -8.55
CA CYS A 280 -6.09 -6.51 -7.14
C CYS A 280 -7.55 -6.90 -6.86
N THR A 281 -7.81 -8.16 -6.55
CA THR A 281 -9.18 -8.64 -6.26
C THR A 281 -9.23 -9.77 -5.23
N GLN A 282 -10.37 -9.91 -4.54
CA GLN A 282 -10.71 -11.12 -3.79
C GLN A 282 -11.44 -12.16 -4.65
N ALA A 283 -12.11 -11.73 -5.72
CA ALA A 283 -12.93 -12.56 -6.60
C ALA A 283 -12.10 -13.23 -7.71
N THR A 284 -11.01 -13.90 -7.32
CA THR A 284 -10.09 -14.57 -8.26
C THR A 284 -10.75 -15.73 -9.00
N ASP A 285 -11.67 -16.44 -8.34
CA ASP A 285 -12.46 -17.54 -8.91
C ASP A 285 -13.32 -17.09 -10.09
N ILE A 286 -13.96 -15.92 -9.97
CA ILE A 286 -14.76 -15.33 -11.05
C ILE A 286 -13.87 -15.01 -12.25
N ILE A 287 -12.71 -14.37 -12.02
CA ILE A 287 -11.77 -14.08 -13.10
C ILE A 287 -11.37 -15.38 -13.80
N PHE A 288 -10.90 -16.39 -13.06
CA PHE A 288 -10.44 -17.65 -13.66
C PHE A 288 -11.53 -18.32 -14.50
N GLN A 289 -12.76 -18.39 -14.00
CA GLN A 289 -13.89 -18.92 -14.78
C GLN A 289 -14.15 -18.13 -16.07
N ILE A 290 -14.02 -16.81 -16.03
CA ILE A 290 -14.19 -15.97 -17.22
C ILE A 290 -13.05 -16.20 -18.21
N ILE A 291 -11.80 -16.28 -17.75
CA ILE A 291 -10.64 -16.56 -18.61
C ILE A 291 -10.78 -17.93 -19.29
N GLU A 292 -11.25 -18.95 -18.58
CA GLU A 292 -11.46 -20.29 -19.13
C GLU A 292 -12.61 -20.33 -20.16
N LYS A 293 -13.69 -19.57 -19.92
CA LYS A 293 -14.87 -19.53 -20.80
C LYS A 293 -14.66 -18.65 -22.03
N GLN A 294 -13.96 -17.54 -21.88
CA GLN A 294 -13.69 -16.61 -22.98
C GLN A 294 -12.53 -17.15 -23.82
N ALA A 295 -12.70 -17.24 -25.14
CA ALA A 295 -11.64 -17.66 -26.06
C ALA A 295 -10.53 -16.58 -26.26
N PHE A 296 -10.27 -15.77 -25.23
CA PHE A 296 -9.18 -14.80 -25.25
C PHE A 296 -7.86 -15.51 -24.97
N ASP A 297 -6.81 -15.11 -25.67
CA ASP A 297 -5.46 -15.59 -25.43
C ASP A 297 -4.88 -14.91 -24.19
N TRP A 298 -5.39 -15.27 -23.02
CA TRP A 298 -4.99 -14.72 -21.74
C TRP A 298 -4.24 -15.76 -20.94
N LYS A 299 -3.12 -15.35 -20.35
CA LYS A 299 -2.27 -16.23 -19.55
C LYS A 299 -1.99 -15.61 -18.20
N ILE A 300 -2.40 -16.28 -17.14
CA ILE A 300 -2.00 -15.92 -15.78
C ILE A 300 -0.50 -16.22 -15.65
N SER A 301 0.30 -15.17 -15.43
CA SER A 301 1.76 -15.26 -15.36
C SER A 301 2.29 -15.20 -13.92
N ASP A 302 1.53 -14.59 -13.01
CA ASP A 302 1.90 -14.49 -11.59
C ASP A 302 0.67 -14.27 -10.71
N GLN A 303 0.77 -14.67 -9.44
CA GLN A 303 -0.26 -14.48 -8.43
C GLN A 303 0.39 -14.23 -7.07
N LEU A 304 0.04 -13.11 -6.43
CA LEU A 304 0.56 -12.76 -5.11
C LEU A 304 -0.58 -12.41 -4.15
N GLN A 305 -0.81 -13.27 -3.15
CA GLN A 305 -1.72 -12.95 -2.06
C GLN A 305 -1.10 -11.88 -1.16
N VAL A 306 -1.84 -10.79 -0.94
CA VAL A 306 -1.43 -9.68 -0.08
C VAL A 306 -2.45 -9.48 1.04
N PHE A 307 -2.07 -8.71 2.06
CA PHE A 307 -2.93 -8.40 3.19
C PHE A 307 -3.30 -6.92 3.16
N ASN A 308 -4.59 -6.62 3.22
CA ASN A 308 -5.14 -5.27 3.23
C ASN A 308 -6.15 -5.12 4.38
N GLY A 309 -5.68 -4.72 5.56
CA GLY A 309 -6.57 -4.57 6.72
C GLY A 309 -7.13 -5.92 7.16
N SER A 310 -8.44 -6.15 7.02
CA SER A 310 -9.04 -7.46 7.31
C SER A 310 -9.16 -8.37 6.09
N PHE A 311 -8.75 -7.88 4.91
CA PHE A 311 -8.91 -8.57 3.64
C PHE A 311 -7.60 -9.19 3.17
N CYS A 312 -7.71 -10.28 2.41
CA CYS A 312 -6.57 -10.98 1.82
C CYS A 312 -6.68 -11.04 0.28
N PRO A 313 -6.71 -9.89 -0.42
CA PRO A 313 -6.84 -9.88 -1.88
C PRO A 313 -5.61 -10.48 -2.55
N THR A 314 -5.77 -10.85 -3.82
CA THR A 314 -4.69 -11.34 -4.67
C THR A 314 -4.37 -10.31 -5.73
N LEU A 315 -3.07 -10.05 -5.91
CA LEU A 315 -2.55 -9.37 -7.09
C LEU A 315 -2.37 -10.41 -8.19
N LEU A 316 -3.19 -10.33 -9.23
CA LEU A 316 -3.11 -11.21 -10.39
C LEU A 316 -2.38 -10.49 -11.52
N VAL A 317 -1.43 -11.17 -12.15
CA VAL A 317 -0.76 -10.71 -13.37
C VAL A 317 -1.23 -11.59 -14.53
N ILE A 318 -1.87 -10.97 -15.52
CA ILE A 318 -2.48 -11.63 -16.67
C ILE A 318 -1.89 -11.01 -17.93
N ARG A 319 -1.22 -11.82 -18.76
CA ARG A 319 -0.67 -11.36 -20.03
C ARG A 319 -1.65 -11.59 -21.17
N SER A 320 -1.73 -10.62 -22.07
CA SER A 320 -2.33 -10.84 -23.38
C SER A 320 -1.36 -11.65 -24.24
N GLY A 321 -1.90 -12.58 -25.02
CA GLY A 321 -1.13 -13.49 -25.85
C GLY A 321 -0.30 -12.77 -26.92
N PRO A 322 0.72 -13.46 -27.46
CA PRO A 322 1.57 -12.91 -28.52
C PRO A 322 0.76 -12.65 -29.80
N SER A 323 1.26 -11.78 -30.68
CA SER A 323 0.73 -11.69 -32.05
C SER A 323 0.90 -13.05 -32.74
N ARG A 324 -0.19 -13.61 -33.27
CA ARG A 324 -0.14 -14.77 -34.18
C ARG A 324 0.63 -14.42 -35.45
#